data_AF-R6ED97-F1
#
_entry.id   AF-R6ED97-F1
#
_cell.length_a   1.000
_cell.length_b   1.000
_cell.length_c   1.000
_cell.angle_alpha   90.00
_cell.angle_beta   90.00
_cell.angle_gamma   90.00
#
_symmetry.space_group_name_H-M   'P 1'
#
loop_
_entity.id
_entity.type
_entity.pdbx_description
1 polymer ?
#
loop_
_entity_poly.entity_id
_entity_poly.type
_entity_poly.pdbx_seq_one_letter_code
_entity_poly.pdbx_strand_id
1 'polypeptide(L)'
;MKKLMTLLALFAACLCATARPLTPQVNENVELMSILSRMAGYPEYHMDMAGQYIKDMDSYFKDNANHPAVRYMKEIRESHGIAFDAVMSMAIHLDNQDGTLSLLKEATPSLDARWKKVDTDEFLSRLNSFYRDTRFHEFFKAHQDLYEKGIEAYEDSVSSHFDTDRYPSFYGHEPQETYSVIIGFCNGGGNYGVNRQTEENKKEVFAIVGYSVDKEGKPMYGKAYLPTLIHEFNHSFINHLLDEGKHPEYMKRLAPAATALYASSRWSMANQAYGTWNTMINESLVRAAVVCYMLDKGYKAEEVRSELSEQVQRNFRWMPELVILLRKYERERDRYKTFESFYPNIISFFTDYAREEAKRFDAVK
;
A
#
# COMPACT_ATOMS: atom_id res chain seq x y z
N MET A 1 29.32 -24.28 -58.93
CA MET A 1 28.10 -24.11 -58.12
C MET A 1 28.18 -24.97 -56.87
N LYS A 2 28.45 -24.39 -55.69
CA LYS A 2 27.98 -24.90 -54.39
C LYS A 2 28.23 -23.80 -53.35
N LYS A 3 27.20 -23.55 -52.57
CA LYS A 3 26.89 -22.32 -51.84
C LYS A 3 27.74 -22.19 -50.57
N LEU A 4 28.22 -20.98 -50.32
CA LEU A 4 28.79 -20.51 -49.06
C LEU A 4 27.62 -20.32 -48.07
N MET A 5 27.55 -21.14 -47.02
CA MET A 5 26.61 -20.93 -45.91
C MET A 5 27.33 -20.16 -44.81
N THR A 6 27.06 -18.85 -44.76
CA THR A 6 27.45 -17.99 -43.65
C THR A 6 26.49 -18.21 -42.49
N LEU A 7 26.96 -18.82 -41.40
CA LEU A 7 26.22 -18.90 -40.13
C LEU A 7 26.29 -17.53 -39.44
N LEU A 8 25.16 -16.82 -39.39
CA LEU A 8 25.01 -15.60 -38.61
C LEU A 8 24.64 -16.00 -37.17
N ALA A 9 25.58 -15.89 -36.23
CA ALA A 9 25.29 -16.00 -34.81
C ALA A 9 24.65 -14.68 -34.33
N LEU A 10 23.31 -14.67 -34.19
CA LEU A 10 22.59 -13.62 -33.50
C LEU A 10 22.88 -13.72 -31.99
N PHE A 11 23.84 -12.94 -31.51
CA PHE A 11 23.93 -12.61 -30.09
C PHE A 11 22.73 -11.71 -29.75
N ALA A 12 21.66 -12.31 -29.23
CA ALA A 12 20.64 -11.58 -28.52
C ALA A 12 21.29 -11.04 -27.23
N ALA A 13 21.68 -9.77 -27.25
CA ALA A 13 22.00 -9.06 -26.03
C ALA A 13 20.70 -8.97 -25.22
N CYS A 14 20.54 -9.86 -24.23
CA CYS A 14 19.63 -9.63 -23.13
C CYS A 14 20.10 -8.34 -22.45
N LEU A 15 19.47 -7.23 -22.80
CA LEU A 15 19.43 -6.06 -21.94
C LEU A 15 18.76 -6.52 -20.65
N CYS A 16 19.55 -6.98 -19.68
CA CYS A 16 19.11 -7.01 -18.30
C CYS A 16 18.78 -5.56 -17.95
N ALA A 17 17.50 -5.21 -18.00
CA ALA A 17 17.02 -4.00 -17.35
C ALA A 17 17.34 -4.18 -15.88
N THR A 18 18.43 -3.56 -15.41
CA THR A 18 18.72 -3.49 -13.99
C THR A 18 17.52 -2.82 -13.34
N ALA A 19 16.85 -3.52 -12.43
CA ALA A 19 15.76 -2.94 -11.66
C ALA A 19 16.25 -1.61 -11.07
N ARG A 20 15.51 -0.52 -11.32
CA ARG A 20 15.85 0.76 -10.70
C ARG A 20 15.69 0.60 -9.19
N PRO A 21 16.66 1.04 -8.38
CA PRO A 21 16.52 1.06 -6.93
C PRO A 21 15.22 1.76 -6.58
N LEU A 22 14.47 1.20 -5.66
CA LEU A 22 13.23 1.79 -5.19
C LEU A 22 13.57 2.87 -4.16
N THR A 23 14.08 3.99 -4.68
CA THR A 23 14.60 5.09 -3.86
C THR A 23 13.45 5.75 -3.11
N PRO A 24 13.45 5.71 -1.77
CA PRO A 24 12.46 6.40 -0.97
C PRO A 24 12.58 7.92 -1.18
N GLN A 25 11.47 8.64 -1.11
CA GLN A 25 11.44 10.09 -1.23
C GLN A 25 10.52 10.73 -0.20
N VAL A 26 10.64 12.04 -0.01
CA VAL A 26 9.65 12.85 0.69
C VAL A 26 8.77 13.55 -0.34
N ASN A 27 7.49 13.77 -0.03
CA ASN A 27 6.57 14.49 -0.90
C ASN A 27 5.84 15.58 -0.11
N GLU A 28 5.86 16.81 -0.62
CA GLU A 28 5.29 17.97 0.06
C GLU A 28 3.77 17.88 0.23
N ASN A 29 3.04 17.33 -0.76
CA ASN A 29 1.60 17.16 -0.68
C ASN A 29 1.22 16.09 0.35
N VAL A 30 2.04 15.05 0.49
CA VAL A 30 1.89 14.03 1.56
C VAL A 30 2.08 14.67 2.92
N GLU A 31 3.14 15.44 3.14
CA GLU A 31 3.33 16.14 4.42
C GLU A 31 2.21 17.16 4.69
N LEU A 32 1.78 17.92 3.68
CA LEU A 32 0.70 18.91 3.81
C LEU A 32 -0.59 18.25 4.30
N MET A 33 -1.02 17.18 3.64
CA MET A 33 -2.24 16.49 4.01
C MET A 33 -2.14 15.82 5.37
N SER A 34 -0.99 15.22 5.69
CA SER A 34 -0.74 14.56 6.97
C SER A 34 -0.74 15.55 8.14
N ILE A 35 -0.07 16.69 7.99
CA ILE A 35 -0.01 17.76 9.00
C ILE A 35 -1.37 18.41 9.18
N LEU A 36 -2.08 18.70 8.09
CA LEU A 36 -3.43 19.24 8.18
C LEU A 36 -4.38 18.28 8.90
N SER A 37 -4.28 16.98 8.64
CA SER A 37 -5.02 15.94 9.37
C SER A 37 -4.62 15.82 10.84
N ARG A 38 -3.33 15.94 11.16
CA ARG A 38 -2.83 16.00 12.55
C ARG A 38 -3.45 17.18 13.29
N MET A 39 -3.45 18.37 12.68
CA MET A 39 -4.07 19.58 13.25
C MET A 39 -5.58 19.43 13.41
N ALA A 40 -6.23 18.69 12.53
CA ALA A 40 -7.64 18.34 12.64
C ALA A 40 -7.92 17.28 13.72
N GLY A 41 -6.89 16.70 14.34
CA GLY A 41 -7.02 15.73 15.44
C GLY A 41 -7.31 14.31 14.96
N TYR A 42 -6.90 13.94 13.74
CA TYR A 42 -7.06 12.58 13.23
C TYR A 42 -6.11 11.66 14.01
N PRO A 43 -6.60 10.67 14.79
CA PRO A 43 -5.75 9.84 15.64
C PRO A 43 -4.63 9.13 14.87
N GLU A 44 -4.91 8.69 13.64
CA GLU A 44 -3.94 8.00 12.79
C GLU A 44 -2.80 8.90 12.27
N TYR A 45 -2.91 10.23 12.39
CA TYR A 45 -1.87 11.23 12.08
C TYR A 45 -1.35 11.95 13.34
N HIS A 46 -1.82 11.55 14.53
CA HIS A 46 -1.50 12.17 15.82
C HIS A 46 -0.87 11.16 16.80
N MET A 47 0.05 10.32 16.31
CA MET A 47 0.67 9.26 17.12
C MET A 47 1.91 9.70 17.91
N ASP A 48 2.41 10.92 17.69
CA ASP A 48 3.57 11.53 18.38
C ASP A 48 4.87 10.70 18.33
N MET A 49 5.10 10.00 17.22
CA MET A 49 6.23 9.09 17.06
C MET A 49 7.47 9.71 16.38
N ALA A 50 7.37 10.94 15.84
CA ALA A 50 8.44 11.57 15.07
C ALA A 50 9.36 12.52 15.89
N GLY A 51 9.30 12.44 17.23
CA GLY A 51 10.22 13.14 18.13
C GLY A 51 10.22 14.66 17.97
N GLN A 52 11.38 15.25 17.65
CA GLN A 52 11.51 16.71 17.53
C GLN A 52 10.62 17.29 16.42
N TYR A 53 10.42 16.56 15.33
CA TYR A 53 9.57 17.00 14.22
C TYR A 53 8.13 17.26 14.66
N ILE A 54 7.60 16.45 15.59
CA ILE A 54 6.28 16.68 16.20
C ILE A 54 6.22 18.03 16.89
N LYS A 55 7.24 18.36 17.69
CA LYS A 55 7.30 19.64 18.42
C LYS A 55 7.44 20.82 17.47
N ASP A 56 8.20 20.65 16.39
CA ASP A 56 8.40 21.68 15.38
C ASP A 56 7.08 21.96 14.65
N MET A 57 6.35 20.92 14.23
CA MET A 57 5.00 21.04 13.66
C MET A 57 4.04 21.74 14.62
N ASP A 58 3.91 21.22 15.85
CA ASP A 58 2.96 21.74 16.83
C ASP A 58 3.27 23.20 17.19
N SER A 59 4.55 23.58 17.29
CA SER A 59 4.96 24.96 17.55
C SER A 59 4.73 25.88 16.35
N TYR A 60 5.05 25.41 15.14
CA TYR A 60 4.95 26.22 13.91
C TYR A 60 3.50 26.52 13.54
N PHE A 61 2.61 25.52 13.64
CA PHE A 61 1.22 25.64 13.20
C PHE A 61 0.23 26.00 14.34
N LYS A 62 0.69 26.23 15.58
CA LYS A 62 -0.18 26.48 16.75
C LYS A 62 -1.20 27.60 16.53
N ASP A 63 -0.80 28.69 15.88
CA ASP A 63 -1.65 29.87 15.69
C ASP A 63 -2.72 29.65 14.60
N ASN A 64 -2.58 28.57 13.82
CA ASN A 64 -3.49 28.16 12.76
C ASN A 64 -4.43 27.01 13.20
N ALA A 65 -4.49 26.65 14.49
CA ALA A 65 -5.37 25.59 14.99
C ALA A 65 -6.87 25.80 14.68
N ASN A 66 -7.28 27.05 14.47
CA ASN A 66 -8.64 27.46 14.11
C ASN A 66 -8.81 27.78 12.61
N HIS A 67 -7.81 27.48 11.77
CA HIS A 67 -7.85 27.78 10.34
C HIS A 67 -9.06 27.09 9.66
N PRO A 68 -9.74 27.74 8.70
CA PRO A 68 -10.91 27.16 8.03
C PRO A 68 -10.69 25.75 7.45
N ALA A 69 -9.50 25.46 6.92
CA ALA A 69 -9.15 24.13 6.43
C ALA A 69 -9.10 23.06 7.54
N VAL A 70 -8.60 23.41 8.74
CA VAL A 70 -8.54 22.49 9.89
C VAL A 70 -9.95 22.12 10.35
N ARG A 71 -10.86 23.10 10.40
CA ARG A 71 -12.28 22.85 10.73
C ARG A 71 -12.95 21.99 9.67
N TYR A 72 -12.71 22.30 8.40
CA TYR A 72 -13.29 21.55 7.29
C TYR A 72 -12.83 20.08 7.27
N MET A 73 -11.57 19.81 7.59
CA MET A 73 -11.09 18.43 7.75
C MET A 73 -11.86 17.68 8.83
N LYS A 74 -12.10 18.30 10.01
CA LYS A 74 -12.94 17.69 11.06
C LYS A 74 -14.34 17.35 10.53
N GLU A 75 -14.96 18.28 9.81
CA GLU A 75 -16.29 18.10 9.23
C GLU A 75 -16.34 16.96 8.20
N ILE A 76 -15.40 16.90 7.23
CA ILE A 76 -15.40 15.85 6.21
C ILE A 76 -15.00 14.48 6.76
N ARG A 77 -14.23 14.43 7.86
CA ARG A 77 -14.02 13.17 8.60
C ARG A 77 -15.35 12.63 9.11
N GLU A 78 -16.11 13.45 9.82
CA GLU A 78 -17.35 13.04 10.48
C GLU A 78 -18.47 12.73 9.47
N SER A 79 -18.61 13.56 8.44
CA SER A 79 -19.71 13.47 7.46
C SER A 79 -19.44 12.48 6.32
N HIS A 80 -18.18 12.30 5.93
CA HIS A 80 -17.81 11.51 4.74
C HIS A 80 -16.82 10.38 5.03
N GLY A 81 -16.33 10.24 6.27
CA GLY A 81 -15.42 9.18 6.66
C GLY A 81 -13.99 9.36 6.12
N ILE A 82 -13.59 10.60 5.79
CA ILE A 82 -12.22 10.91 5.32
C ILE A 82 -11.24 10.64 6.47
N ALA A 83 -10.50 9.53 6.36
CA ALA A 83 -9.57 9.03 7.37
C ALA A 83 -8.54 8.09 6.71
N PHE A 84 -7.44 7.78 7.40
CA PHE A 84 -6.43 6.82 6.95
C PHE A 84 -5.96 7.11 5.51
N ASP A 85 -5.93 6.09 4.66
CA ASP A 85 -5.50 6.09 3.26
C ASP A 85 -6.27 7.07 2.37
N ALA A 86 -7.52 7.49 2.70
CA ALA A 86 -8.21 8.50 1.91
C ALA A 86 -7.47 9.85 1.92
N VAL A 87 -6.86 10.23 3.04
CA VAL A 87 -6.09 11.48 3.15
C VAL A 87 -4.86 11.40 2.23
N MET A 88 -4.17 10.27 2.24
CA MET A 88 -3.01 10.02 1.39
C MET A 88 -3.37 9.86 -0.09
N SER A 89 -4.55 9.31 -0.37
CA SER A 89 -5.10 9.25 -1.72
C SER A 89 -5.24 10.66 -2.27
N MET A 90 -5.84 11.61 -1.53
CA MET A 90 -5.88 13.01 -1.97
C MET A 90 -4.47 13.58 -2.19
N ALA A 91 -3.54 13.35 -1.26
CA ALA A 91 -2.18 13.88 -1.34
C ALA A 91 -1.46 13.55 -2.67
N ILE A 92 -1.54 12.30 -3.13
CA ILE A 92 -0.88 11.90 -4.38
C ILE A 92 -1.62 12.40 -5.63
N HIS A 93 -2.87 12.84 -5.51
CA HIS A 93 -3.65 13.41 -6.62
C HIS A 93 -3.50 14.94 -6.71
N LEU A 94 -2.80 15.57 -5.77
CA LEU A 94 -2.50 16.99 -5.83
C LEU A 94 -1.30 17.27 -6.74
N ASP A 95 -1.42 18.32 -7.53
CA ASP A 95 -0.33 18.99 -8.22
C ASP A 95 -0.08 20.34 -7.54
N ASN A 96 1.19 20.68 -7.32
CA ASN A 96 1.59 21.94 -6.71
C ASN A 96 2.45 22.73 -7.70
N GLN A 97 1.82 23.67 -8.39
CA GLN A 97 2.49 24.54 -9.36
C GLN A 97 2.71 25.91 -8.70
N ASP A 98 3.97 26.19 -8.33
CA ASP A 98 4.40 27.45 -7.72
C ASP A 98 3.56 27.88 -6.50
N GLY A 99 3.18 26.91 -5.66
CA GLY A 99 2.40 27.13 -4.45
C GLY A 99 0.89 27.19 -4.64
N THR A 100 0.40 26.89 -5.85
CA THR A 100 -1.03 26.70 -6.13
C THR A 100 -1.34 25.21 -6.28
N LEU A 101 -2.21 24.71 -5.41
CA LEU A 101 -2.63 23.32 -5.36
C LEU A 101 -3.86 23.09 -6.25
N SER A 102 -3.79 22.05 -7.07
CA SER A 102 -4.88 21.61 -7.94
C SER A 102 -4.91 20.09 -8.02
N LEU A 103 -5.96 19.50 -8.59
CA LEU A 103 -5.98 18.07 -8.87
C LEU A 103 -5.31 17.77 -10.21
N LEU A 104 -4.51 16.70 -10.21
CA LEU A 104 -3.98 16.11 -11.42
C LEU A 104 -5.12 15.62 -12.32
N LYS A 105 -4.90 15.74 -13.63
CA LYS A 105 -5.82 15.19 -14.62
C LYS A 105 -5.62 13.67 -14.73
N GLU A 106 -6.61 12.91 -14.27
CA GLU A 106 -6.58 11.46 -14.30
C GLU A 106 -7.06 10.89 -15.64
N ALA A 107 -6.37 9.84 -16.12
CA ALA A 107 -6.85 9.02 -17.24
C ALA A 107 -8.01 8.11 -16.82
N THR A 108 -8.00 7.68 -15.56
CA THR A 108 -9.00 6.80 -14.95
C THR A 108 -9.17 7.22 -13.51
N PRO A 109 -10.40 7.48 -13.02
CA PRO A 109 -10.63 7.93 -11.66
C PRO A 109 -10.09 6.92 -10.64
N SER A 110 -9.09 7.33 -9.85
CA SER A 110 -8.43 6.51 -8.83
C SER A 110 -8.38 7.15 -7.44
N LEU A 111 -8.83 8.40 -7.32
CA LEU A 111 -9.09 9.03 -6.02
C LEU A 111 -10.07 8.20 -5.18
N ASP A 112 -9.75 8.05 -3.89
CA ASP A 112 -10.54 7.25 -2.95
C ASP A 112 -12.03 7.65 -2.97
N ALA A 113 -12.90 6.64 -3.02
CA ALA A 113 -14.33 6.83 -3.21
C ALA A 113 -15.02 7.66 -2.12
N ARG A 114 -14.42 7.77 -0.92
CA ARG A 114 -14.92 8.63 0.16
C ARG A 114 -14.91 10.11 -0.22
N TRP A 115 -14.04 10.53 -1.13
CA TRP A 115 -14.00 11.91 -1.63
C TRP A 115 -15.14 12.25 -2.60
N LYS A 116 -15.84 11.27 -3.19
CA LYS A 116 -16.87 11.51 -4.22
C LYS A 116 -18.02 12.42 -3.79
N LYS A 117 -18.26 12.53 -2.48
CA LYS A 117 -19.34 13.34 -1.89
C LYS A 117 -18.84 14.64 -1.26
N VAL A 118 -17.52 14.85 -1.21
CA VAL A 118 -16.91 16.08 -0.72
C VAL A 118 -16.89 17.11 -1.85
N ASP A 119 -17.26 18.35 -1.55
CA ASP A 119 -17.10 19.45 -2.50
C ASP A 119 -15.59 19.70 -2.69
N THR A 120 -15.09 19.27 -3.84
CA THR A 120 -13.66 19.29 -4.15
C THR A 120 -13.14 20.70 -4.39
N ASP A 121 -13.96 21.59 -4.97
CA ASP A 121 -13.57 22.99 -5.21
C ASP A 121 -13.48 23.75 -3.89
N GLU A 122 -14.44 23.53 -2.99
CA GLU A 122 -14.40 24.07 -1.64
C GLU A 122 -13.17 23.54 -0.87
N PHE A 123 -12.93 22.22 -0.93
CA PHE A 123 -11.76 21.60 -0.31
C PHE A 123 -10.45 22.22 -0.80
N LEU A 124 -10.23 22.28 -2.12
CA LEU A 124 -9.02 22.83 -2.72
C LEU A 124 -8.83 24.31 -2.39
N SER A 125 -9.91 25.11 -2.38
CA SER A 125 -9.87 26.52 -1.97
C SER A 125 -9.36 26.67 -0.54
N ARG A 126 -9.89 25.87 0.39
CA ARG A 126 -9.46 25.87 1.80
C ARG A 126 -8.03 25.37 1.97
N LEU A 127 -7.64 24.34 1.23
CA LEU A 127 -6.29 23.78 1.25
C LEU A 127 -5.25 24.78 0.73
N ASN A 128 -5.54 25.47 -0.39
CA ASN A 128 -4.70 26.56 -0.91
C ASN A 128 -4.55 27.70 0.09
N SER A 129 -5.63 28.10 0.77
CA SER A 129 -5.56 29.11 1.83
C SER A 129 -4.64 28.64 2.96
N PHE A 130 -4.79 27.41 3.41
CA PHE A 130 -3.94 26.86 4.47
C PHE A 130 -2.47 26.84 4.07
N TYR A 131 -2.16 26.36 2.86
CA TYR A 131 -0.80 26.28 2.33
C TYR A 131 -0.12 27.67 2.33
N ARG A 132 -0.82 28.70 1.84
CA ARG A 132 -0.32 30.08 1.80
C ARG A 132 -0.25 30.72 3.18
N ASP A 133 -1.33 30.67 3.95
CA ASP A 133 -1.47 31.41 5.20
C ASP A 133 -0.56 30.85 6.31
N THR A 134 -0.19 29.57 6.22
CA THR A 134 0.81 28.95 7.11
C THR A 134 2.23 29.05 6.60
N ARG A 135 2.44 29.52 5.35
CA ARG A 135 3.73 29.43 4.65
C ARG A 135 4.27 28.01 4.68
N PHE A 136 3.44 27.04 4.31
CA PHE A 136 3.74 25.63 4.45
C PHE A 136 5.04 25.22 3.74
N HIS A 137 5.29 25.79 2.55
CA HIS A 137 6.51 25.53 1.80
C HIS A 137 7.78 25.90 2.58
N GLU A 138 7.76 27.00 3.33
CA GLU A 138 8.89 27.42 4.16
C GLU A 138 9.16 26.39 5.27
N PHE A 139 8.10 25.89 5.91
CA PHE A 139 8.19 24.80 6.88
C PHE A 139 8.78 23.53 6.25
N PHE A 140 8.27 23.11 5.08
CA PHE A 140 8.75 21.92 4.39
C PHE A 140 10.22 22.04 3.98
N LYS A 141 10.65 23.21 3.48
CA LYS A 141 12.05 23.48 3.13
C LYS A 141 12.98 23.58 4.35
N ALA A 142 12.47 23.99 5.51
CA ALA A 142 13.27 24.06 6.73
C ALA A 142 13.67 22.69 7.31
N HIS A 143 12.98 21.61 6.90
CA HIS A 143 13.18 20.25 7.44
C HIS A 143 13.88 19.29 6.46
N GLN A 144 14.51 19.79 5.38
CA GLN A 144 15.18 18.94 4.38
C GLN A 144 16.21 18.00 5.01
N ASP A 145 17.08 18.50 5.90
CA ASP A 145 18.08 17.68 6.60
C ASP A 145 17.45 16.54 7.43
N LEU A 146 16.24 16.74 7.97
CA LEU A 146 15.51 15.70 8.69
C LEU A 146 14.98 14.65 7.72
N TYR A 147 14.45 15.10 6.58
CA TYR A 147 13.94 14.20 5.55
C TYR A 147 15.04 13.34 4.95
N GLU A 148 16.18 13.94 4.59
CA GLU A 148 17.34 13.23 4.06
C GLU A 148 17.80 12.11 5.00
N LYS A 149 17.93 12.40 6.31
CA LYS A 149 18.30 11.37 7.31
C LYS A 149 17.28 10.24 7.43
N GLY A 150 15.99 10.55 7.35
CA GLY A 150 14.94 9.54 7.38
C GLY A 150 14.94 8.65 6.14
N ILE A 151 15.14 9.27 4.97
CA ILE A 151 15.26 8.60 3.67
C ILE A 151 16.48 7.66 3.67
N GLU A 152 17.65 8.15 4.06
CA GLU A 152 18.89 7.36 4.17
C GLU A 152 18.70 6.16 5.11
N ALA A 153 18.12 6.38 6.30
CA ALA A 153 17.88 5.31 7.25
C ALA A 153 16.92 4.22 6.71
N TYR A 154 15.88 4.63 5.96
CA TYR A 154 14.95 3.71 5.33
C TYR A 154 15.61 2.93 4.18
N GLU A 155 16.39 3.62 3.34
CA GLU A 155 17.12 3.00 2.23
C GLU A 155 18.08 1.94 2.75
N ASP A 156 18.91 2.28 3.73
CA ASP A 156 19.89 1.38 4.32
C ASP A 156 19.25 0.16 5.00
N SER A 157 18.14 0.37 5.71
CA SER A 157 17.57 -0.67 6.58
C SER A 157 16.47 -1.51 5.92
N VAL A 158 15.87 -1.02 4.83
CA VAL A 158 14.66 -1.59 4.23
C VAL A 158 14.78 -1.74 2.72
N SER A 159 14.80 -0.63 1.96
CA SER A 159 14.73 -0.70 0.49
C SER A 159 15.93 -1.42 -0.14
N SER A 160 17.13 -1.28 0.44
CA SER A 160 18.35 -1.99 -0.03
C SER A 160 18.26 -3.52 0.09
N HIS A 161 17.31 -4.03 0.88
CA HIS A 161 17.06 -5.45 1.09
C HIS A 161 15.84 -5.97 0.32
N PHE A 162 15.17 -5.10 -0.44
CA PHE A 162 14.00 -5.47 -1.23
C PHE A 162 14.42 -6.10 -2.57
N ASP A 163 14.05 -7.36 -2.76
CA ASP A 163 14.26 -8.08 -4.02
C ASP A 163 13.07 -7.87 -4.95
N THR A 164 13.18 -6.84 -5.78
CA THR A 164 12.21 -6.52 -6.84
C THR A 164 12.18 -7.59 -7.94
N ASP A 165 13.31 -8.24 -8.24
CA ASP A 165 13.42 -9.24 -9.30
C ASP A 165 12.63 -10.53 -8.98
N ARG A 166 12.36 -10.78 -7.69
CA ARG A 166 11.47 -11.87 -7.24
C ARG A 166 10.06 -11.75 -7.82
N TYR A 167 9.57 -10.55 -8.09
CA TYR A 167 8.16 -10.31 -8.40
C TYR A 167 7.75 -10.81 -9.79
N PRO A 168 8.46 -10.47 -10.88
CA PRO A 168 8.18 -11.08 -12.18
C PRO A 168 8.26 -12.60 -12.15
N SER A 169 9.21 -13.16 -11.39
CA SER A 169 9.36 -14.61 -11.21
C SER A 169 8.14 -15.24 -10.52
N PHE A 170 7.68 -14.61 -9.44
CA PHE A 170 6.55 -15.08 -8.64
C PHE A 170 5.21 -14.84 -9.33
N TYR A 171 4.94 -13.66 -9.87
CA TYR A 171 3.64 -13.34 -10.47
C TYR A 171 3.52 -13.73 -11.94
N GLY A 172 4.64 -13.93 -12.64
CA GLY A 172 4.69 -14.34 -14.05
C GLY A 172 4.51 -13.21 -15.06
N HIS A 173 4.50 -11.95 -14.60
CA HIS A 173 4.45 -10.76 -15.43
C HIS A 173 5.33 -9.66 -14.84
N GLU A 174 5.91 -8.84 -15.71
CA GLU A 174 6.52 -7.58 -15.30
C GLU A 174 5.48 -6.65 -14.64
N PRO A 175 5.89 -5.79 -13.70
CA PRO A 175 5.03 -4.75 -13.18
C PRO A 175 4.43 -3.94 -14.35
N GLN A 176 3.09 -3.87 -14.40
CA GLN A 176 2.39 -2.99 -15.35
C GLN A 176 2.34 -1.55 -14.86
N GLU A 177 2.80 -1.31 -13.64
CA GLU A 177 2.63 -0.10 -12.85
C GLU A 177 4.02 0.41 -12.41
N THR A 178 4.15 1.72 -12.22
CA THR A 178 5.35 2.31 -11.61
C THR A 178 5.18 2.30 -10.10
N TYR A 179 6.15 1.82 -9.35
CA TYR A 179 6.08 1.80 -7.89
C TYR A 179 7.05 2.80 -7.26
N SER A 180 6.58 3.55 -6.26
CA SER A 180 7.37 4.52 -5.50
C SER A 180 7.17 4.35 -3.99
N VAL A 181 8.19 4.67 -3.21
CA VAL A 181 8.08 4.78 -1.75
C VAL A 181 8.16 6.24 -1.35
N ILE A 182 7.17 6.71 -0.61
CA ILE A 182 7.18 8.03 0.02
C ILE A 182 7.25 7.83 1.53
N ILE A 183 8.14 8.55 2.21
CA ILE A 183 8.16 8.59 3.67
C ILE A 183 7.22 9.71 4.11
N GLY A 184 6.16 9.36 4.85
CA GLY A 184 5.25 10.29 5.51
C GLY A 184 5.77 10.58 6.91
N PHE A 185 6.50 11.69 7.06
CA PHE A 185 7.18 12.05 8.31
C PHE A 185 6.21 12.37 9.45
N CYS A 186 5.00 12.81 9.11
CA CYS A 186 3.90 13.03 10.06
C CYS A 186 3.02 11.78 10.31
N ASN A 187 3.16 10.70 9.53
CA ASN A 187 2.23 9.55 9.60
C ASN A 187 2.41 8.64 10.81
N GLY A 188 3.48 8.83 11.59
CA GLY A 188 3.79 7.98 12.74
C GLY A 188 3.93 6.51 12.32
N GLY A 189 3.12 5.63 12.91
CA GLY A 189 3.08 4.21 12.55
C GLY A 189 2.19 3.85 11.35
N GLY A 190 1.48 4.82 10.77
CA GLY A 190 0.56 4.60 9.64
C GLY A 190 1.30 4.35 8.33
N ASN A 191 0.95 3.26 7.65
CA ASN A 191 1.44 2.92 6.31
C ASN A 191 0.25 2.78 5.37
N TYR A 192 0.35 3.31 4.15
CA TYR A 192 -0.77 3.38 3.22
C TYR A 192 -0.31 3.07 1.79
N GLY A 193 -0.94 2.06 1.18
CA GLY A 193 -0.87 1.80 -0.26
C GLY A 193 -1.91 2.61 -1.01
N VAL A 194 -1.47 3.56 -1.85
CA VAL A 194 -2.35 4.39 -2.69
C VAL A 194 -1.87 4.35 -4.14
N ASN A 195 -2.74 4.70 -5.08
CA ASN A 195 -2.41 4.68 -6.50
C ASN A 195 -3.07 5.84 -7.23
N ARG A 196 -2.46 6.25 -8.36
CA ARG A 196 -3.07 7.17 -9.31
C ARG A 196 -2.78 6.73 -10.74
N GLN A 197 -3.58 7.21 -11.69
CA GLN A 197 -3.24 7.08 -13.11
C GLN A 197 -3.52 8.39 -13.87
N THR A 198 -2.47 9.16 -14.16
CA THR A 198 -2.56 10.37 -14.98
C THR A 198 -2.64 10.05 -16.47
N GLU A 199 -3.14 10.96 -17.32
CA GLU A 199 -3.19 10.78 -18.78
C GLU A 199 -1.83 10.46 -19.43
N GLU A 200 -0.74 10.94 -18.83
CA GLU A 200 0.61 10.87 -19.40
C GLU A 200 1.40 9.63 -18.96
N ASN A 201 0.97 8.95 -17.90
CA ASN A 201 1.75 7.90 -17.24
C ASN A 201 1.01 6.57 -17.17
N LYS A 202 1.78 5.49 -17.07
CA LYS A 202 1.25 4.22 -16.55
C LYS A 202 0.72 4.43 -15.13
N LYS A 203 -0.17 3.56 -14.67
CA LYS A 203 -0.64 3.57 -13.29
C LYS A 203 0.56 3.58 -12.33
N GLU A 204 0.52 4.49 -11.37
CA GLU A 204 1.53 4.67 -10.34
C GLU A 204 0.97 4.14 -9.02
N VAL A 205 1.77 3.36 -8.29
CA VAL A 205 1.48 2.87 -6.95
C VAL A 205 2.51 3.42 -5.99
N PHE A 206 2.02 3.91 -4.85
CA PHE A 206 2.84 4.50 -3.81
C PHE A 206 2.64 3.72 -2.52
N ALA A 207 3.74 3.26 -1.91
CA ALA A 207 3.76 2.96 -0.50
C ALA A 207 4.14 4.23 0.26
N ILE A 208 3.20 4.79 1.01
CA ILE A 208 3.47 5.88 1.93
C ILE A 208 3.75 5.26 3.30
N VAL A 209 5.01 5.30 3.70
CA VAL A 209 5.52 4.61 4.89
C VAL A 209 5.66 5.61 6.03
N GLY A 210 5.19 5.21 7.20
CA GLY A 210 5.26 6.03 8.40
C GLY A 210 6.69 6.26 8.90
N TYR A 211 6.89 7.35 9.62
CA TYR A 211 8.16 7.72 10.23
C TYR A 211 8.06 7.75 11.75
N SER A 212 9.07 7.17 12.39
CA SER A 212 9.21 7.20 13.84
C SER A 212 10.67 7.30 14.23
N VAL A 213 10.92 7.78 15.46
CA VAL A 213 12.26 7.90 16.02
C VAL A 213 12.36 7.23 17.39
N ASP A 214 13.58 6.88 17.77
CA ASP A 214 13.89 6.36 19.11
C ASP A 214 13.96 7.49 20.14
N LYS A 215 14.31 7.15 21.39
CA LYS A 215 14.40 8.12 22.48
C LYS A 215 15.50 9.16 22.25
N GLU A 216 16.48 8.83 21.43
CA GLU A 216 17.61 9.66 21.04
C GLU A 216 17.31 10.49 19.78
N GLY A 217 16.13 10.32 19.17
CA GLY A 217 15.69 11.06 17.99
C GLY A 217 16.22 10.51 16.66
N LYS A 218 16.75 9.29 16.64
CA LYS A 218 17.22 8.63 15.43
C LYS A 218 16.07 7.91 14.72
N PRO A 219 15.96 7.99 13.38
CA PRO A 219 14.98 7.22 12.60
C PRO A 219 14.99 5.73 12.99
N MET A 220 13.81 5.20 13.33
CA MET A 220 13.60 3.80 13.68
C MET A 220 13.12 3.01 12.48
N TYR A 221 14.03 2.75 11.55
CA TYR A 221 13.83 1.74 10.51
C TYR A 221 14.71 0.53 10.77
N GLY A 222 14.16 -0.63 10.47
CA GLY A 222 14.86 -1.91 10.62
C GLY A 222 14.29 -2.94 9.68
N LYS A 223 14.97 -4.08 9.55
CA LYS A 223 14.55 -5.17 8.64
C LYS A 223 13.11 -5.66 8.86
N ALA A 224 12.52 -5.40 10.02
CA ALA A 224 11.13 -5.69 10.32
C ALA A 224 10.13 -4.87 9.49
N TYR A 225 10.54 -3.75 8.87
CA TYR A 225 9.72 -2.96 7.94
C TYR A 225 9.72 -3.52 6.52
N LEU A 226 10.67 -4.41 6.18
CA LEU A 226 10.73 -5.01 4.85
C LEU A 226 9.46 -5.80 4.53
N PRO A 227 8.91 -6.65 5.43
CA PRO A 227 7.58 -7.25 5.25
C PRO A 227 6.46 -6.25 4.92
N THR A 228 6.49 -5.05 5.53
CA THR A 228 5.51 -4.00 5.24
C THR A 228 5.68 -3.44 3.83
N LEU A 229 6.92 -3.15 3.41
CA LEU A 229 7.18 -2.71 2.03
C LEU A 229 6.73 -3.77 1.01
N ILE A 230 7.04 -5.03 1.27
CA ILE A 230 6.62 -6.18 0.46
C ILE A 230 5.09 -6.28 0.41
N HIS A 231 4.41 -6.09 1.54
CA HIS A 231 2.95 -6.08 1.66
C HIS A 231 2.35 -5.02 0.74
N GLU A 232 2.78 -3.77 0.86
CA GLU A 232 2.27 -2.69 0.02
C GLU A 232 2.56 -2.92 -1.46
N PHE A 233 3.73 -3.49 -1.79
CA PHE A 233 4.09 -3.79 -3.17
C PHE A 233 3.24 -4.91 -3.77
N ASN A 234 2.87 -5.93 -2.99
CA ASN A 234 2.03 -7.05 -3.43
C ASN A 234 0.63 -6.58 -3.90
N HIS A 235 0.11 -5.46 -3.39
CA HIS A 235 -1.17 -4.93 -3.83
C HIS A 235 -1.22 -4.60 -5.34
N SER A 236 -0.09 -4.18 -5.94
CA SER A 236 -0.01 -3.88 -7.38
C SER A 236 -0.23 -5.14 -8.26
N PHE A 237 0.13 -6.32 -7.75
CA PHE A 237 0.00 -7.59 -8.46
C PHE A 237 -1.29 -8.36 -8.16
N ILE A 238 -1.97 -8.02 -7.06
CA ILE A 238 -3.12 -8.81 -6.57
C ILE A 238 -4.45 -8.10 -6.78
N ASN A 239 -4.54 -6.79 -6.49
CA ASN A 239 -5.83 -6.12 -6.40
C ASN A 239 -6.62 -6.18 -7.71
N HIS A 240 -5.94 -6.14 -8.85
CA HIS A 240 -6.57 -6.18 -10.17
C HIS A 240 -7.20 -7.54 -10.51
N LEU A 241 -6.85 -8.63 -9.80
CA LEU A 241 -7.40 -9.96 -10.02
C LEU A 241 -8.85 -10.10 -9.51
N LEU A 242 -9.30 -9.20 -8.64
CA LEU A 242 -10.72 -9.07 -8.22
C LEU A 242 -11.33 -7.75 -8.67
N ASP A 243 -10.92 -7.25 -9.83
CA ASP A 243 -11.56 -6.13 -10.51
C ASP A 243 -12.75 -6.64 -11.34
N GLU A 244 -13.96 -6.12 -11.08
CA GLU A 244 -15.19 -6.55 -11.77
C GLU A 244 -15.15 -6.28 -13.28
N GLY A 245 -14.46 -5.22 -13.70
CA GLY A 245 -14.29 -4.88 -15.10
C GLY A 245 -13.32 -5.79 -15.83
N LYS A 246 -12.35 -6.40 -15.11
CA LYS A 246 -11.33 -7.29 -15.69
C LYS A 246 -11.67 -8.77 -15.55
N HIS A 247 -12.16 -9.20 -14.39
CA HIS A 247 -12.40 -10.60 -14.02
C HIS A 247 -13.78 -10.82 -13.36
N PRO A 248 -14.89 -10.50 -14.05
CA PRO A 248 -16.24 -10.67 -13.49
C PRO A 248 -16.53 -12.13 -13.11
N GLU A 249 -15.95 -13.10 -13.82
CA GLU A 249 -16.12 -14.53 -13.50
C GLU A 249 -15.44 -14.93 -12.18
N TYR A 250 -14.31 -14.31 -11.81
CA TYR A 250 -13.65 -14.59 -10.54
C TYR A 250 -14.48 -14.09 -9.38
N MET A 251 -14.99 -12.86 -9.47
CA MET A 251 -15.89 -12.30 -8.47
C MET A 251 -17.14 -13.15 -8.30
N LYS A 252 -17.81 -13.51 -9.39
CA LYS A 252 -19.03 -14.32 -9.34
C LYS A 252 -18.81 -15.67 -8.67
N ARG A 253 -17.71 -16.37 -8.99
CA ARG A 253 -17.43 -17.70 -8.44
C ARG A 253 -16.99 -17.65 -6.98
N LEU A 254 -16.27 -16.60 -6.58
CA LEU A 254 -15.72 -16.47 -5.24
C LEU A 254 -16.70 -15.88 -4.23
N ALA A 255 -17.60 -14.98 -4.68
CA ALA A 255 -18.49 -14.21 -3.82
C ALA A 255 -19.27 -15.05 -2.79
N PRO A 256 -19.87 -16.22 -3.12
CA PRO A 256 -20.60 -17.00 -2.13
C PRO A 256 -19.72 -17.46 -0.96
N ALA A 257 -18.54 -18.00 -1.25
CA ALA A 257 -17.61 -18.50 -0.24
C ALA A 257 -16.98 -17.34 0.56
N ALA A 258 -16.51 -16.30 -0.14
CA ALA A 258 -15.88 -15.15 0.51
C ALA A 258 -16.86 -14.36 1.37
N THR A 259 -18.13 -14.23 0.97
CA THR A 259 -19.17 -13.58 1.79
C THR A 259 -19.42 -14.35 3.08
N ALA A 260 -19.48 -15.69 3.01
CA ALA A 260 -19.65 -16.52 4.21
C ALA A 260 -18.47 -16.39 5.18
N LEU A 261 -17.23 -16.44 4.65
CA LEU A 261 -16.02 -16.25 5.46
C LEU A 261 -15.96 -14.85 6.07
N TYR A 262 -16.30 -13.82 5.29
CA TYR A 262 -16.35 -12.43 5.76
C TYR A 262 -17.39 -12.26 6.87
N ALA A 263 -18.58 -12.87 6.73
CA ALA A 263 -19.61 -12.82 7.78
C ALA A 263 -19.10 -13.39 9.11
N SER A 264 -18.37 -14.51 9.08
CA SER A 264 -17.77 -15.12 10.28
C SER A 264 -16.60 -14.33 10.88
N SER A 265 -16.02 -13.41 10.10
CA SER A 265 -14.85 -12.61 10.48
C SER A 265 -15.14 -11.11 10.64
N ARG A 266 -16.40 -10.69 10.45
CA ARG A 266 -16.80 -9.30 10.24
C ARG A 266 -16.32 -8.35 11.33
N TRP A 267 -16.40 -8.76 12.59
CA TRP A 267 -15.95 -7.92 13.71
C TRP A 267 -14.44 -7.66 13.66
N SER A 268 -13.65 -8.72 13.43
CA SER A 268 -12.19 -8.59 13.31
C SER A 268 -11.78 -7.82 12.06
N MET A 269 -12.50 -7.99 10.96
CA MET A 269 -12.26 -7.24 9.72
C MET A 269 -12.57 -5.75 9.89
N ALA A 270 -13.68 -5.41 10.56
CA ALA A 270 -14.05 -4.03 10.83
C ALA A 270 -13.02 -3.30 11.72
N ASN A 271 -12.45 -3.97 12.73
CA ASN A 271 -11.37 -3.41 13.55
C ASN A 271 -10.07 -3.15 12.78
N GLN A 272 -9.92 -3.77 11.60
CA GLN A 272 -8.80 -3.57 10.68
C GLN A 272 -9.20 -2.67 9.49
N ALA A 273 -10.35 -1.99 9.56
CA ALA A 273 -10.91 -1.17 8.50
C ALA A 273 -11.23 -1.92 7.18
N TYR A 274 -11.34 -3.25 7.22
CA TYR A 274 -11.72 -4.06 6.08
C TYR A 274 -13.25 -4.22 6.01
N GLY A 275 -13.88 -3.45 5.12
CA GLY A 275 -15.34 -3.33 5.02
C GLY A 275 -16.04 -4.35 4.12
N THR A 276 -15.30 -5.08 3.27
CA THR A 276 -15.88 -5.95 2.24
C THR A 276 -15.11 -7.27 2.09
N TRP A 277 -15.78 -8.29 1.54
CA TRP A 277 -15.17 -9.60 1.32
C TRP A 277 -14.05 -9.57 0.27
N ASN A 278 -14.14 -8.69 -0.74
CA ASN A 278 -13.10 -8.57 -1.78
C ASN A 278 -11.80 -8.00 -1.20
N THR A 279 -11.91 -6.99 -0.31
CA THR A 279 -10.75 -6.50 0.46
C THR A 279 -10.15 -7.63 1.30
N MET A 280 -10.96 -8.38 2.04
CA MET A 280 -10.47 -9.51 2.85
C MET A 280 -9.72 -10.58 2.01
N ILE A 281 -10.19 -10.90 0.80
CA ILE A 281 -9.50 -11.87 -0.07
C ILE A 281 -8.19 -11.29 -0.62
N ASN A 282 -8.21 -10.06 -1.15
CA ASN A 282 -7.00 -9.41 -1.66
C ASN A 282 -5.93 -9.35 -0.57
N GLU A 283 -6.33 -8.95 0.64
CA GLU A 283 -5.47 -8.93 1.82
C GLU A 283 -4.92 -10.29 2.20
N SER A 284 -5.75 -11.33 2.10
CA SER A 284 -5.31 -12.71 2.36
C SER A 284 -4.17 -13.12 1.43
N LEU A 285 -4.28 -12.81 0.14
CA LEU A 285 -3.29 -13.14 -0.86
C LEU A 285 -2.01 -12.31 -0.70
N VAL A 286 -2.16 -11.02 -0.41
CA VAL A 286 -1.04 -10.10 -0.14
C VAL A 286 -0.23 -10.59 1.07
N ARG A 287 -0.90 -10.91 2.17
CA ARG A 287 -0.27 -11.42 3.40
C ARG A 287 0.37 -12.79 3.20
N ALA A 288 -0.26 -13.69 2.44
CA ALA A 288 0.33 -14.98 2.11
C ALA A 288 1.59 -14.83 1.23
N ALA A 289 1.61 -13.88 0.29
CA ALA A 289 2.78 -13.60 -0.54
C ALA A 289 3.97 -13.03 0.28
N VAL A 290 3.69 -12.23 1.33
CA VAL A 290 4.74 -11.81 2.30
C VAL A 290 5.37 -13.03 2.98
N VAL A 291 4.57 -13.98 3.46
CA VAL A 291 5.11 -15.20 4.08
C VAL A 291 5.93 -16.03 3.08
N CYS A 292 5.48 -16.14 1.82
CA CYS A 292 6.27 -16.80 0.77
C CYS A 292 7.62 -16.08 0.56
N TYR A 293 7.65 -14.74 0.60
CA TYR A 293 8.89 -13.97 0.56
C TYR A 293 9.84 -14.29 1.70
N MET A 294 9.34 -14.30 2.93
CA MET A 294 10.16 -14.62 4.10
C MET A 294 10.79 -16.01 3.96
N LEU A 295 10.02 -16.99 3.48
CA LEU A 295 10.51 -18.34 3.22
C LEU A 295 11.61 -18.37 2.15
N ASP A 296 11.44 -17.67 1.03
CA ASP A 296 12.42 -17.63 -0.06
C ASP A 296 13.71 -16.90 0.33
N LYS A 297 13.61 -15.92 1.23
CA LYS A 297 14.76 -15.20 1.78
C LYS A 297 15.42 -15.89 2.97
N GLY A 298 14.95 -17.08 3.35
CA GLY A 298 15.55 -17.86 4.43
C GLY A 298 15.45 -17.17 5.79
N TYR A 299 14.35 -16.45 6.05
CA TYR A 299 14.03 -15.95 7.39
C TYR A 299 14.01 -17.11 8.38
N LYS A 300 14.31 -16.84 9.65
CA LYS A 300 14.35 -17.89 10.65
C LYS A 300 12.95 -18.47 10.86
N ALA A 301 12.88 -19.75 11.20
CA ALA A 301 11.60 -20.46 11.34
C ALA A 301 10.68 -19.81 12.39
N GLU A 302 11.25 -19.25 13.46
CA GLU A 302 10.52 -18.51 14.49
C GLU A 302 9.91 -17.20 13.95
N GLU A 303 10.60 -16.49 13.06
CA GLU A 303 10.11 -15.24 12.45
C GLU A 303 8.92 -15.54 11.53
N VAL A 304 9.05 -16.57 10.68
CA VAL A 304 7.96 -17.02 9.80
C VAL A 304 6.77 -17.52 10.62
N ARG A 305 7.01 -18.25 11.72
CA ARG A 305 5.94 -18.72 12.60
C ARG A 305 5.26 -17.57 13.33
N SER A 306 6.00 -16.55 13.74
CA SER A 306 5.45 -15.35 14.37
C SER A 306 4.53 -14.61 13.41
N GLU A 307 4.97 -14.38 12.18
CA GLU A 307 4.18 -13.75 11.11
C GLU A 307 2.87 -14.52 10.86
N LEU A 308 2.95 -15.84 10.64
CA LEU A 308 1.75 -16.69 10.46
C LEU A 308 0.80 -16.62 11.66
N SER A 309 1.35 -16.62 12.87
CA SER A 309 0.54 -16.54 14.11
C SER A 309 -0.17 -15.19 14.21
N GLU A 310 0.50 -14.10 13.84
CA GLU A 310 -0.11 -12.78 13.78
C GLU A 310 -1.26 -12.73 12.77
N GLN A 311 -1.08 -13.28 11.57
CA GLN A 311 -2.16 -13.32 10.57
C GLN A 311 -3.38 -14.11 11.06
N VAL A 312 -3.17 -15.25 11.74
CA VAL A 312 -4.24 -16.02 12.37
C VAL A 312 -4.94 -15.22 13.48
N GLN A 313 -4.18 -14.49 14.32
CA GLN A 313 -4.73 -13.63 15.38
C GLN A 313 -5.55 -12.47 14.80
N ARG A 314 -5.16 -11.95 13.63
CA ARG A 314 -5.94 -10.99 12.83
C ARG A 314 -7.16 -11.59 12.13
N ASN A 315 -7.46 -12.86 12.43
CA ASN A 315 -8.59 -13.66 11.95
C ASN A 315 -8.49 -14.11 10.48
N PHE A 316 -7.29 -14.08 9.88
CA PHE A 316 -7.01 -14.78 8.62
C PHE A 316 -6.66 -16.25 8.90
N ARG A 317 -7.63 -17.00 9.41
CA ARG A 317 -7.42 -18.37 9.93
C ARG A 317 -6.87 -19.35 8.89
N TRP A 318 -7.15 -19.10 7.61
CA TRP A 318 -6.70 -19.87 6.45
C TRP A 318 -5.26 -19.59 6.03
N MET A 319 -4.54 -18.68 6.70
CA MET A 319 -3.22 -18.23 6.26
C MET A 319 -2.21 -19.39 6.08
N PRO A 320 -2.06 -20.35 7.00
CA PRO A 320 -1.11 -21.45 6.84
C PRO A 320 -1.38 -22.28 5.58
N GLU A 321 -2.64 -22.65 5.35
CA GLU A 321 -3.05 -23.45 4.20
C GLU A 321 -2.97 -22.66 2.89
N LEU A 322 -3.26 -21.35 2.93
CA LEU A 322 -3.11 -20.47 1.79
C LEU A 322 -1.64 -20.34 1.37
N VAL A 323 -0.71 -20.21 2.32
CA VAL A 323 0.73 -20.22 2.03
C VAL A 323 1.15 -21.55 1.41
N ILE A 324 0.66 -22.68 1.92
CA ILE A 324 0.93 -24.01 1.31
C ILE A 324 0.42 -24.07 -0.14
N LEU A 325 -0.76 -23.51 -0.41
CA LEU A 325 -1.32 -23.41 -1.76
C LEU A 325 -0.42 -22.57 -2.67
N LEU A 326 0.08 -21.43 -2.21
CA LEU A 326 0.98 -20.59 -3.01
C LEU A 326 2.34 -21.28 -3.24
N ARG A 327 2.87 -22.03 -2.27
CA ARG A 327 4.06 -22.88 -2.50
C ARG A 327 3.82 -23.97 -3.54
N LYS A 328 2.58 -24.48 -3.66
CA LYS A 328 2.22 -25.43 -4.73
C LYS A 328 2.24 -24.75 -6.10
N TYR A 329 1.70 -23.53 -6.19
CA TYR A 329 1.78 -22.72 -7.40
C TYR A 329 3.24 -22.55 -7.88
N GLU A 330 4.15 -22.23 -6.97
CA GLU A 330 5.58 -22.06 -7.30
C GLU A 330 6.26 -23.35 -7.77
N ARG A 331 5.79 -24.53 -7.35
CA ARG A 331 6.29 -25.83 -7.85
C ARG A 331 5.68 -26.24 -9.18
N GLU A 332 4.53 -25.70 -9.54
CA GLU A 332 3.76 -26.07 -10.75
C GLU A 332 3.81 -24.97 -11.82
N ARG A 333 4.89 -24.16 -11.85
CA ARG A 333 5.08 -23.02 -12.78
C ARG A 333 5.05 -23.41 -14.26
N ASP A 334 5.41 -24.65 -14.60
CA ASP A 334 5.28 -25.17 -15.97
C ASP A 334 3.82 -25.19 -16.45
N ARG A 335 2.88 -25.48 -15.53
CA ARG A 335 1.45 -25.50 -15.78
C ARG A 335 0.81 -24.13 -15.57
N TYR A 336 1.22 -23.43 -14.51
CA TYR A 336 0.67 -22.14 -14.11
C TYR A 336 1.72 -21.07 -14.30
N LYS A 337 1.86 -20.57 -15.54
CA LYS A 337 2.89 -19.59 -15.93
C LYS A 337 2.67 -18.19 -15.35
N THR A 338 1.48 -17.91 -14.83
CA THR A 338 1.14 -16.62 -14.21
C THR A 338 0.30 -16.85 -12.95
N PHE A 339 0.34 -15.92 -12.00
CA PHE A 339 -0.48 -16.00 -10.79
C PHE A 339 -1.98 -15.95 -11.15
N GLU A 340 -2.33 -15.16 -12.16
CA GLU A 340 -3.68 -15.11 -12.74
C GLU A 340 -4.13 -16.48 -13.26
N SER A 341 -3.27 -17.22 -13.99
CA SER A 341 -3.59 -18.57 -14.46
C SER A 341 -3.82 -19.58 -13.32
N PHE A 342 -3.29 -19.30 -12.13
CA PHE A 342 -3.48 -20.11 -10.93
C PHE A 342 -4.73 -19.73 -10.13
N TYR A 343 -5.31 -18.55 -10.36
CA TYR A 343 -6.44 -18.00 -9.60
C TYR A 343 -7.66 -18.93 -9.47
N PRO A 344 -8.01 -19.78 -10.47
CA PRO A 344 -9.04 -20.80 -10.28
C PRO A 344 -8.80 -21.76 -9.10
N ASN A 345 -7.55 -22.06 -8.75
CA ASN A 345 -7.21 -22.88 -7.58
C ASN A 345 -7.40 -22.10 -6.27
N ILE A 346 -7.14 -20.79 -6.28
CA ILE A 346 -7.43 -19.89 -5.15
C ILE A 346 -8.94 -19.86 -4.88
N ILE A 347 -9.75 -19.78 -5.94
CA ILE A 347 -11.21 -19.85 -5.82
C ILE A 347 -11.64 -21.19 -5.21
N SER A 348 -11.08 -22.31 -5.68
CA SER A 348 -11.39 -23.63 -5.12
C SER A 348 -11.02 -23.70 -3.64
N PHE A 349 -9.84 -23.20 -3.28
CA PHE A 349 -9.35 -23.18 -1.91
C PHE A 349 -10.33 -22.48 -0.96
N PHE A 350 -10.74 -21.24 -1.27
CA PHE A 350 -11.68 -20.52 -0.41
C PHE A 350 -13.07 -21.16 -0.41
N THR A 351 -13.49 -21.77 -1.52
CA THR A 351 -14.76 -22.50 -1.59
C THR A 351 -14.76 -23.71 -0.67
N ASP A 352 -13.68 -24.49 -0.68
CA ASP A 352 -13.54 -25.67 0.17
C ASP A 352 -13.36 -25.28 1.63
N TYR A 353 -12.56 -24.25 1.93
CA TYR A 353 -12.40 -23.73 3.30
C TYR A 353 -13.74 -23.25 3.89
N ALA A 354 -14.52 -22.47 3.13
CA ALA A 354 -15.86 -22.04 3.57
C ALA A 354 -16.82 -23.21 3.80
N ARG A 355 -16.73 -24.27 2.98
CA ARG A 355 -17.53 -25.49 3.15
C ARG A 355 -17.16 -26.22 4.44
N GLU A 356 -15.88 -26.38 4.74
CA GLU A 356 -15.45 -27.04 5.98
C GLU A 356 -15.81 -26.21 7.22
N GLU A 357 -15.68 -24.88 7.17
CA GLU A 357 -16.16 -24.01 8.25
C GLU A 357 -17.68 -24.16 8.46
N ALA A 358 -18.47 -24.19 7.39
CA ALA A 358 -19.92 -24.40 7.48
C ALA A 358 -20.27 -25.73 8.15
N LYS A 359 -19.59 -26.83 7.80
CA LYS A 359 -19.79 -28.14 8.45
C LYS A 359 -19.52 -28.10 9.95
N ARG A 360 -18.53 -27.32 10.41
CA ARG A 360 -18.24 -27.17 11.85
C ARG A 360 -19.39 -26.54 12.60
N PHE A 361 -20.08 -25.56 12.01
CA PHE A 361 -21.28 -24.96 12.60
C PHE A 361 -22.48 -25.91 12.53
N ASP A 362 -22.65 -26.62 11.42
CA ASP A 362 -23.75 -27.57 11.26
C ASP A 362 -23.63 -28.79 12.19
N ALA A 363 -22.41 -29.19 12.57
CA ALA A 363 -22.17 -30.28 13.51
C ALA A 363 -22.56 -29.97 14.97
N VAL A 364 -22.91 -28.72 15.28
CA VAL A 364 -23.42 -28.31 16.61
C VAL A 364 -24.94 -28.43 16.69
N LYS A 365 -25.62 -28.69 15.56
CA LYS A 365 -27.04 -29.07 15.52
C LYS A 365 -27.21 -30.54 15.87
#